data_AF-A0A538RP57-F1
#
_entry.id   AF-A0A538RP57-F1
#
_cell.length_a   1.000
_cell.length_b   1.000
_cell.length_c   1.000
_cell.angle_alpha   90.00
_cell.angle_beta   90.00
_cell.angle_gamma   90.00
#
_symmetry.space_group_name_H-M   'P 1'
#
loop_
_entity.id
_entity.type
_entity.pdbx_description
1 polymer ?
#
loop_
_entity_poly.entity_id
_entity_poly.type
_entity_poly.pdbx_seq_one_letter_code
_entity_poly.pdbx_strand_id
1 'polypeptide(L)'
;MRLGRRLCTIAIHRTSFDSNWGSINQATVQLIIDKSGVLKRDAQPTLYYHTIEYTPPSAPSGSPTKTLKGFLATVKLEALDSGLIYPHENTRSAAKTDRLNLLEACKTNFSPIWSLYSDPQGAVMGLLERAIKGEPASIDFRDDVGFRQQLWTVADLAVLKHAVDALHSTPLFIADGHHRYETALNYQKLRRQQTGSPAGQHSYDGVLMLLTALEDPGLTVLPTHRVTTTVLPAYDRVQSLLGTTFDLQEFPFTEATQTATRAKFIEAMRTNGRTVSVFGLALKGDSRYVTLSLKPARRPPTQASPRAKLDVSLLQQLVVATLCPTQQEQEAILYTKDDHEALDWVAKGTGTGALLLNATKVSDVQAVATAGERMPHKSTYFFPKPLTGLVVNVME
;
A
#
# COMPACT_ATOMS: atom_id res chain seq x y z
N MET A 1 11.00 12.85 14.88
CA MET A 1 10.41 11.85 15.84
C MET A 1 10.84 12.21 17.26
N ARG A 2 9.92 12.65 18.14
CA ARG A 2 10.18 12.73 19.60
C ARG A 2 9.55 11.49 20.23
N LEU A 3 10.38 10.55 20.68
CA LEU A 3 9.92 9.48 21.55
C LEU A 3 9.46 10.12 22.86
N GLY A 4 8.16 10.19 23.06
CA GLY A 4 7.61 10.46 24.38
C GLY A 4 8.13 9.37 25.32
N ARG A 5 8.62 9.76 26.50
CA ARG A 5 9.19 8.86 27.53
C ARG A 5 8.22 7.78 28.08
N ARG A 6 7.10 7.49 27.40
CA ARG A 6 6.03 6.58 27.82
C ARG A 6 5.32 5.85 26.66
N LEU A 7 6.01 5.53 25.56
CA LEU A 7 5.42 4.72 24.49
C LEU A 7 5.86 3.26 24.69
N CYS A 8 5.10 2.53 25.52
CA CYS A 8 5.19 1.08 25.59
C CYS A 8 4.34 0.49 24.48
N THR A 9 4.94 -0.35 23.66
CA THR A 9 4.24 -1.10 22.61
C THR A 9 4.01 -2.53 23.11
N ILE A 10 2.97 -3.19 22.59
CA ILE A 10 2.55 -4.53 23.02
C ILE A 10 2.72 -5.49 21.85
N ALA A 11 3.40 -6.62 22.07
CA ALA A 11 3.60 -7.66 21.05
C ALA A 11 2.77 -8.92 21.37
N ILE A 12 2.33 -9.64 20.33
CA ILE A 12 1.68 -10.96 20.48
C ILE A 12 2.76 -12.03 20.63
N HIS A 13 2.65 -12.88 21.66
CA HIS A 13 3.62 -13.95 21.94
C HIS A 13 3.16 -15.39 21.60
N ARG A 14 1.93 -15.59 21.08
CA ARG A 14 1.41 -16.92 20.70
C ARG A 14 0.62 -16.89 19.38
N THR A 15 0.81 -17.92 18.55
CA THR A 15 0.36 -18.00 17.14
C THR A 15 -0.98 -18.72 16.90
N SER A 16 -1.70 -19.18 17.93
CA SER A 16 -3.02 -19.81 17.76
C SER A 16 -4.14 -18.81 18.07
N PHE A 17 -4.89 -18.37 17.05
CA PHE A 17 -6.03 -17.46 17.19
C PHE A 17 -7.33 -18.12 16.74
N ASP A 18 -8.32 -18.18 17.63
CA ASP A 18 -9.71 -18.51 17.30
C ASP A 18 -10.45 -17.22 16.89
N SER A 19 -11.22 -17.29 15.79
CA SER A 19 -11.67 -16.14 14.99
C SER A 19 -12.94 -15.42 15.49
N ASN A 20 -13.33 -15.55 16.76
CA ASN A 20 -14.61 -15.04 17.26
C ASN A 20 -14.47 -13.66 17.95
N TRP A 21 -14.54 -12.57 17.17
CA TRP A 21 -14.32 -11.19 17.61
C TRP A 21 -15.60 -10.34 17.78
N GLY A 22 -16.75 -10.96 18.07
CA GLY A 22 -17.98 -10.22 18.34
C GLY A 22 -17.95 -9.53 19.70
N SER A 23 -17.68 -8.22 19.73
CA SER A 23 -17.64 -7.28 20.90
C SER A 23 -16.30 -7.10 21.63
N ILE A 24 -15.25 -6.67 20.92
CA ILE A 24 -14.03 -6.15 21.56
C ILE A 24 -14.29 -4.72 22.04
N ASN A 25 -14.02 -4.44 23.31
CA ASN A 25 -13.93 -3.10 23.88
C ASN A 25 -12.62 -2.95 24.67
N GLN A 26 -12.36 -1.77 25.23
CA GLN A 26 -11.14 -1.50 26.00
C GLN A 26 -10.92 -2.52 27.12
N ALA A 27 -11.97 -2.93 27.84
CA ALA A 27 -11.85 -3.89 28.93
C ALA A 27 -11.44 -5.27 28.41
N THR A 28 -11.95 -5.71 27.26
CA THR A 28 -11.52 -6.95 26.60
C THR A 28 -10.04 -6.88 26.19
N VAL A 29 -9.61 -5.76 25.59
CA VAL A 29 -8.19 -5.57 25.20
C VAL A 29 -7.29 -5.60 26.42
N GLN A 30 -7.67 -4.88 27.48
CA GLN A 30 -6.91 -4.83 28.72
C GLN A 30 -6.85 -6.19 29.41
N LEU A 31 -7.93 -6.97 29.37
CA LEU A 31 -7.96 -8.32 29.91
C LEU A 31 -7.05 -9.28 29.12
N ILE A 32 -7.00 -9.15 27.78
CA ILE A 32 -6.06 -9.93 26.96
C ILE A 32 -4.61 -9.56 27.34
N ILE A 33 -4.31 -8.28 27.51
CA ILE A 33 -2.98 -7.79 27.92
C ILE A 33 -2.60 -8.32 29.31
N ASP A 34 -3.51 -8.22 30.28
CA ASP A 34 -3.17 -8.45 31.68
C ASP A 34 -3.27 -9.92 32.11
N LYS A 35 -4.16 -10.70 31.48
CA LYS A 35 -4.57 -12.01 32.01
C LYS A 35 -4.42 -13.20 31.07
N SER A 36 -4.36 -12.98 29.75
CA SER A 36 -4.30 -14.10 28.79
C SER A 36 -2.89 -14.58 28.48
N GLY A 37 -1.87 -13.75 28.74
CA GLY A 37 -0.49 -14.01 28.32
C GLY A 37 -0.27 -13.99 26.80
N VAL A 38 -1.30 -13.66 26.01
CA VAL A 38 -1.25 -13.57 24.55
C VAL A 38 -0.60 -12.26 24.10
N LEU A 39 -0.97 -11.16 24.74
CA LEU A 39 -0.37 -9.83 24.54
C LEU A 39 0.54 -9.50 25.72
N LYS A 40 1.77 -9.08 25.44
CA LYS A 40 2.71 -8.63 26.48
C LYS A 40 3.16 -7.21 26.20
N ARG A 41 3.01 -6.34 27.20
CA ARG A 41 3.53 -4.98 27.15
C ARG A 41 5.02 -4.98 27.45
N ASP A 42 5.80 -4.33 26.60
CA ASP A 42 7.23 -4.17 26.87
C ASP A 42 7.47 -3.22 28.04
N ALA A 43 8.40 -3.62 28.92
CA ALA A 43 8.75 -2.88 30.13
C ALA A 43 9.61 -1.64 29.84
N GLN A 44 10.21 -1.57 28.66
CA GLN A 44 11.11 -0.51 28.21
C GLN A 44 10.77 -0.10 26.77
N PRO A 45 11.20 1.08 26.31
CA PRO A 45 11.03 1.47 24.92
C PRO A 45 11.68 0.45 23.98
N THR A 46 10.95 0.06 22.93
CA THR A 46 11.35 -0.98 21.99
C THR A 46 10.98 -0.59 20.58
N LEU A 47 11.89 -0.80 19.62
CA LEU A 47 11.57 -0.89 18.20
C LEU A 47 11.47 -2.36 17.82
N TYR A 48 10.58 -2.71 16.89
CA TYR A 48 10.49 -4.09 16.42
C TYR A 48 10.99 -4.18 14.98
N TYR A 49 12.15 -4.79 14.79
CA TYR A 49 12.65 -5.08 13.45
C TYR A 49 11.80 -6.21 12.86
N HIS A 50 11.21 -5.99 11.68
CA HIS A 50 10.24 -6.86 11.04
C HIS A 50 10.69 -7.23 9.64
N THR A 51 10.71 -8.53 9.33
CA THR A 51 10.87 -9.02 7.97
C THR A 51 9.65 -9.81 7.52
N ILE A 52 9.33 -9.67 6.23
CA ILE A 52 8.30 -10.45 5.55
C ILE A 52 8.95 -11.11 4.33
N GLU A 53 9.12 -12.43 4.37
CA GLU A 53 9.55 -13.22 3.22
C GLU A 53 8.34 -13.71 2.44
N TYR A 54 8.27 -13.36 1.17
CA TYR A 54 7.09 -13.59 0.32
C TYR A 54 7.47 -13.87 -1.12
N THR A 55 6.56 -14.53 -1.85
CA THR A 55 6.66 -14.66 -3.30
C THR A 55 5.86 -13.55 -3.96
N PRO A 56 6.46 -12.70 -4.83
CA PRO A 56 5.71 -11.68 -5.54
C PRO A 56 4.56 -12.28 -6.36
N PRO A 57 3.38 -11.64 -6.42
CA PRO A 57 2.27 -12.14 -7.22
C PRO A 57 2.65 -12.20 -8.69
N SER A 58 2.11 -13.22 -9.38
CA SER A 58 2.36 -13.45 -10.81
C SER A 58 3.83 -13.67 -11.17
N ALA A 59 4.70 -13.95 -10.18
CA ALA A 59 6.07 -14.37 -10.44
C ALA A 59 6.08 -15.77 -11.09
N PRO A 60 6.95 -16.02 -12.09
CA PRO A 60 7.10 -17.35 -12.69
C PRO A 60 7.39 -18.42 -11.62
N SER A 61 6.91 -19.64 -11.87
CA SER A 61 7.23 -20.79 -11.00
C SER A 61 8.74 -20.92 -10.80
N GLY A 62 9.17 -21.10 -9.55
CA GLY A 62 10.58 -21.18 -9.19
C GLY A 62 11.30 -19.83 -9.01
N SER A 63 10.59 -18.70 -9.12
CA SER A 63 11.16 -17.39 -8.79
C SER A 63 11.62 -17.34 -7.33
N PRO A 64 12.76 -16.69 -7.02
CA PRO A 64 13.22 -16.54 -5.65
C PRO A 64 12.21 -15.70 -4.84
N THR A 65 12.10 -15.98 -3.54
CA THR A 65 11.35 -15.14 -2.62
C THR A 65 12.01 -13.77 -2.48
N LYS A 66 11.21 -12.77 -2.15
CA LYS A 66 11.65 -11.45 -1.71
C LYS A 66 11.53 -11.35 -0.20
N THR A 67 12.39 -10.54 0.42
CA THR A 67 12.28 -10.19 1.84
C THR A 67 12.09 -8.70 1.98
N LEU A 68 10.88 -8.26 2.34
CA LEU A 68 10.62 -6.89 2.75
C LEU A 68 11.15 -6.69 4.17
N LYS A 69 11.92 -5.63 4.39
CA LYS A 69 12.41 -5.28 5.72
C LYS A 69 11.81 -3.96 6.18
N GLY A 70 11.56 -3.84 7.47
CA GLY A 70 11.15 -2.60 8.09
C GLY A 70 11.22 -2.69 9.60
N PHE A 71 10.70 -1.69 10.28
CA PHE A 71 10.54 -1.74 11.72
C PHE A 71 9.26 -1.06 12.17
N LEU A 72 8.66 -1.60 13.24
CA LEU A 72 7.46 -1.08 13.84
C LEU A 72 7.82 -0.11 14.96
N ALA A 73 7.17 1.04 14.94
CA ALA A 73 7.37 2.09 15.93
C ALA A 73 6.09 2.91 16.11
N THR A 74 5.95 3.53 17.28
CA THR A 74 4.94 4.56 17.46
C THR A 74 5.47 5.90 16.95
N VAL A 75 4.82 6.45 15.94
CA VAL A 75 5.19 7.71 15.27
C VAL A 75 4.23 8.80 15.72
N LYS A 76 4.78 9.97 16.06
CA LYS A 76 3.98 11.14 16.45
C LYS A 76 3.02 11.53 15.30
N LEU A 77 1.76 11.76 15.64
CA LEU A 77 0.77 12.31 14.72
C LEU A 77 1.08 13.79 14.44
N GLU A 78 1.06 14.15 13.16
CA GLU A 78 1.28 15.49 12.65
C GLU A 78 0.18 15.81 11.64
N ALA A 79 -0.13 17.09 11.46
CA ALA A 79 -1.05 17.50 10.40
C ALA A 79 -0.48 17.11 9.02
N LEU A 80 -1.34 16.77 8.06
CA LEU A 80 -0.93 16.31 6.72
C LEU A 80 -0.26 17.42 5.88
N ASP A 81 -0.38 18.67 6.29
CA ASP A 81 0.26 19.86 5.70
C ASP A 81 1.55 20.27 6.44
N SER A 82 1.98 19.49 7.45
CA SER A 82 3.21 19.76 8.22
C SER A 82 4.52 19.66 7.42
N GLY A 83 4.47 19.08 6.22
CA GLY A 83 5.66 18.78 5.42
C GLY A 83 6.45 17.56 5.89
N LEU A 84 5.96 16.81 6.89
CA LEU A 84 6.61 15.60 7.43
C LEU A 84 5.87 14.31 7.08
N ILE A 85 4.56 14.36 6.87
CA ILE A 85 3.72 13.19 6.58
C ILE A 85 2.97 13.42 5.27
N TYR A 86 3.30 12.62 4.25
CA TYR A 86 2.78 12.76 2.91
C TYR A 86 1.81 11.63 2.56
N PRO A 87 0.51 11.93 2.38
CA PRO A 87 -0.43 11.00 1.79
C PRO A 87 -0.25 10.98 0.26
N HIS A 88 -0.08 9.80 -0.35
CA HIS A 88 0.02 9.71 -1.81
C HIS A 88 -1.33 9.54 -2.53
N GLU A 89 -2.43 9.21 -1.84
CA GLU A 89 -3.74 8.96 -2.45
C GLU A 89 -4.89 9.72 -1.73
N ASN A 90 -5.98 10.00 -2.45
CA ASN A 90 -7.21 10.55 -1.88
C ASN A 90 -8.02 9.50 -1.10
N THR A 91 -8.58 9.90 0.05
CA THR A 91 -9.42 9.04 0.89
C THR A 91 -10.91 9.25 0.59
N ARG A 92 -11.72 8.17 0.58
CA ARG A 92 -13.20 8.26 0.54
C ARG A 92 -13.76 8.45 1.96
N SER A 93 -14.90 9.13 2.09
CA SER A 93 -15.49 9.51 3.39
C SER A 93 -16.09 8.35 4.18
N ALA A 94 -16.75 7.39 3.53
CA ALA A 94 -17.59 6.38 4.20
C ALA A 94 -16.85 5.45 5.19
N ALA A 95 -15.56 5.17 4.98
CA ALA A 95 -14.81 4.20 5.78
C ALA A 95 -14.19 4.77 7.07
N LYS A 96 -14.51 6.04 7.42
CA LYS A 96 -13.91 6.75 8.57
C LYS A 96 -14.69 6.57 9.88
N THR A 97 -16.02 6.51 9.83
CA THR A 97 -16.87 6.42 11.04
C THR A 97 -16.65 5.11 11.79
N ASP A 98 -16.71 3.97 11.09
CA ASP A 98 -16.54 2.66 11.74
C ASP A 98 -15.15 2.50 12.38
N ARG A 99 -14.12 3.04 11.73
CA ARG A 99 -12.76 3.03 12.25
C ARG A 99 -12.61 3.89 13.50
N LEU A 100 -13.25 5.05 13.52
CA LEU A 100 -13.26 5.91 14.69
C LEU A 100 -13.99 5.23 15.85
N ASN A 101 -15.17 4.66 15.59
CA ASN A 101 -15.94 3.91 16.59
C ASN A 101 -15.11 2.77 17.20
N LEU A 102 -14.41 1.98 16.37
CA LEU A 102 -13.52 0.92 16.85
C LEU A 102 -12.37 1.48 17.70
N LEU A 103 -11.75 2.57 17.25
CA LEU A 103 -10.65 3.19 17.98
C LEU A 103 -11.11 3.78 19.31
N GLU A 104 -12.29 4.42 19.39
CA GLU A 104 -12.87 4.92 20.63
C GLU A 104 -13.28 3.78 21.59
N ALA A 105 -13.86 2.71 21.05
CA ALA A 105 -14.29 1.57 21.85
C ALA A 105 -13.10 0.80 22.45
N CYS A 106 -12.04 0.59 21.67
CA CYS A 106 -10.88 -0.21 22.08
C CYS A 106 -9.71 0.60 22.63
N LYS A 107 -9.67 1.90 22.34
CA LYS A 107 -8.57 2.83 22.66
C LYS A 107 -7.21 2.33 22.24
N THR A 108 -7.17 1.55 21.16
CA THR A 108 -6.00 0.80 20.72
C THR A 108 -5.93 0.81 19.20
N ASN A 109 -4.74 1.06 18.67
CA ASN A 109 -4.42 0.87 17.27
C ASN A 109 -3.85 -0.54 17.06
N PHE A 110 -4.61 -1.38 16.35
CA PHE A 110 -4.26 -2.80 16.12
C PHE A 110 -3.46 -3.05 14.84
N SER A 111 -3.52 -2.12 13.88
CA SER A 111 -2.98 -2.33 12.54
C SER A 111 -2.01 -1.21 12.19
N PRO A 112 -0.72 -1.53 11.93
CA PRO A 112 0.28 -0.51 11.62
C PRO A 112 -0.05 0.19 10.30
N ILE A 113 0.05 1.52 10.31
CA ILE A 113 0.08 2.30 9.06
C ILE A 113 1.41 2.00 8.38
N TRP A 114 1.39 1.66 7.10
CA TRP A 114 2.64 1.40 6.38
C TRP A 114 3.14 2.71 5.79
N SER A 115 4.32 3.13 6.20
CA SER A 115 4.96 4.36 5.74
C SER A 115 6.36 4.07 5.22
N LEU A 116 6.75 4.82 4.20
CA LEU A 116 8.06 4.73 3.56
C LEU A 116 8.90 5.94 3.90
N TYR A 117 10.21 5.75 3.99
CA TYR A 117 11.18 6.82 4.21
C TYR A 117 12.41 6.58 3.33
N SER A 118 13.18 7.62 3.01
CA SER A 118 14.42 7.47 2.24
C SER A 118 15.56 7.10 3.18
N ASP A 119 16.27 6.02 2.87
CA ASP A 119 17.49 5.57 3.57
C ASP A 119 18.54 5.04 2.57
N PRO A 120 19.01 5.88 1.62
CA PRO A 120 19.87 5.41 0.54
C PRO A 120 21.24 4.89 1.02
N GLN A 121 21.67 5.26 2.23
CA GLN A 121 22.88 4.74 2.85
C GLN A 121 22.61 3.55 3.79
N GLY A 122 21.35 3.15 3.99
CA GLY A 122 20.96 2.07 4.91
C GLY A 122 21.37 2.35 6.36
N ALA A 123 21.36 3.61 6.78
CA ALA A 123 21.84 4.04 8.09
C ALA A 123 20.97 3.49 9.22
N VAL A 124 19.64 3.51 9.03
CA VAL A 124 18.68 3.05 10.05
C VAL A 124 18.55 1.52 9.99
N MET A 125 18.26 0.97 8.81
CA MET A 125 18.07 -0.48 8.69
C MET A 125 19.35 -1.25 9.02
N GLY A 126 20.51 -0.80 8.53
CA GLY A 126 21.79 -1.43 8.84
C GLY A 126 22.16 -1.32 10.32
N LEU A 127 21.74 -0.27 11.02
CA LEU A 127 21.89 -0.16 12.48
C LEU A 127 21.04 -1.21 13.21
N LEU A 128 19.77 -1.35 12.84
CA LEU A 128 18.87 -2.33 13.47
C LEU A 128 19.30 -3.77 13.17
N GLU A 129 19.73 -4.07 11.94
CA GLU A 129 20.26 -5.38 11.56
C GLU A 129 21.49 -5.78 12.37
N ARG A 130 22.41 -4.83 12.64
CA ARG A 130 23.56 -5.08 13.51
C ARG A 130 23.13 -5.38 14.94
N ALA A 131 22.10 -4.68 15.44
CA ALA A 131 21.62 -4.85 16.81
C ALA A 131 20.97 -6.22 17.07
N ILE A 132 20.40 -6.86 16.03
CA ILE A 132 19.77 -8.19 16.14
C ILE A 132 20.68 -9.33 15.65
N LYS A 133 21.92 -9.03 15.25
CA LYS A 133 22.79 -10.01 14.59
C LYS A 133 23.12 -11.17 15.52
N GLY A 134 22.77 -12.38 15.09
CA GLY A 134 23.01 -13.61 15.86
C GLY A 134 21.89 -13.97 16.84
N GLU A 135 20.91 -13.08 17.00
CA GLU A 135 19.74 -13.33 17.86
C GLU A 135 18.62 -14.00 17.06
N PRO A 136 17.95 -15.03 17.61
CA PRO A 136 16.76 -15.61 16.98
C PRO A 136 15.61 -14.59 16.99
N ALA A 137 14.72 -14.70 16.00
CA ALA A 137 13.51 -13.89 15.98
C ALA A 137 12.63 -14.23 17.20
N SER A 138 12.12 -13.21 17.88
CA SER A 138 11.19 -13.37 19.00
C SER A 138 9.84 -13.93 18.53
N ILE A 139 9.48 -13.67 17.28
CA ILE A 139 8.33 -14.24 16.58
C ILE A 139 8.81 -14.73 15.21
N ASP A 140 8.50 -15.97 14.84
CA ASP A 140 8.81 -16.58 13.54
C ASP A 140 7.70 -17.56 13.16
N PHE A 141 6.89 -17.20 12.17
CA PHE A 141 5.79 -18.06 11.70
C PHE A 141 5.49 -17.82 10.22
N ARG A 142 4.72 -18.74 9.62
CA ARG A 142 4.09 -18.51 8.32
C ARG A 142 2.62 -18.13 8.53
N ASP A 143 2.19 -17.05 7.88
CA ASP A 143 0.78 -16.66 7.89
C ASP A 143 -0.09 -17.57 7.01
N ASP A 144 -1.38 -17.29 6.96
CA ASP A 144 -2.40 -18.04 6.24
C ASP A 144 -2.21 -18.07 4.71
N VAL A 145 -1.46 -17.10 4.17
CA VAL A 145 -1.06 -17.05 2.76
C VAL A 145 0.37 -17.56 2.52
N GLY A 146 1.03 -18.06 3.57
CA GLY A 146 2.33 -18.72 3.51
C GLY A 146 3.54 -17.80 3.57
N PHE A 147 3.38 -16.49 3.79
CA PHE A 147 4.51 -15.57 3.96
C PHE A 147 5.14 -15.79 5.33
N ARG A 148 6.48 -15.83 5.37
CA ARG A 148 7.19 -15.97 6.64
C ARG A 148 7.37 -14.60 7.27
N GLN A 149 6.84 -14.46 8.47
CA GLN A 149 6.87 -13.27 9.29
C GLN A 149 7.91 -13.46 10.39
N GLN A 150 8.89 -12.56 10.48
CA GLN A 150 9.86 -12.61 11.56
C GLN A 150 9.98 -11.26 12.25
N LEU A 151 9.95 -11.26 13.58
CA LEU A 151 10.01 -10.06 14.41
C LEU A 151 11.08 -10.19 15.48
N TRP A 152 11.93 -9.18 15.61
CA TRP A 152 12.92 -9.05 16.67
C TRP A 152 12.67 -7.79 17.49
N THR A 153 12.90 -7.87 18.80
CA THR A 153 12.86 -6.71 19.68
C THR A 153 14.23 -6.03 19.75
N VAL A 154 14.28 -4.74 19.51
CA VAL A 154 15.46 -3.90 19.70
C VAL A 154 15.17 -2.94 20.85
N ALA A 155 15.87 -3.13 21.99
CA ALA A 155 15.66 -2.34 23.22
C ALA A 155 16.92 -1.57 23.69
N ASP A 156 18.04 -1.69 22.98
CA ASP A 156 19.27 -0.94 23.28
C ASP A 156 19.02 0.57 23.09
N LEU A 157 19.05 1.34 24.18
CA LEU A 157 18.73 2.76 24.18
C LEU A 157 19.62 3.60 23.26
N ALA A 158 20.90 3.22 23.06
CA ALA A 158 21.79 3.93 22.14
C ALA A 158 21.39 3.66 20.68
N VAL A 159 21.01 2.43 20.36
CA VAL A 159 20.47 2.07 19.03
C VAL A 159 19.16 2.83 18.77
N LEU A 160 18.23 2.84 19.73
CA LEU A 160 16.96 3.55 19.59
C LEU A 160 17.19 5.04 19.37
N LYS A 161 18.08 5.66 20.15
CA LYS A 161 18.41 7.08 20.01
C LYS A 161 18.94 7.39 18.61
N HIS A 162 19.89 6.61 18.10
CA HIS A 162 20.44 6.84 16.77
C HIS A 162 19.41 6.67 15.66
N ALA A 163 18.55 5.65 15.72
CA ALA A 163 17.48 5.47 14.73
C ALA A 163 16.49 6.65 14.74
N VAL A 164 16.13 7.14 15.93
CA VAL A 164 15.19 8.26 16.11
C VAL A 164 15.78 9.58 15.64
N ASP A 165 17.06 9.82 15.93
CA ASP A 165 17.76 11.02 15.49
C ASP A 165 17.91 11.03 13.96
N ALA A 166 18.26 9.89 13.35
CA ALA A 166 18.37 9.76 11.90
C ALA A 166 17.06 10.02 11.16
N LEU A 167 15.91 9.75 11.80
CA LEU A 167 14.58 9.97 11.24
C LEU A 167 13.90 11.23 11.76
N HIS A 168 14.61 12.10 12.49
CA HIS A 168 13.94 13.16 13.22
C HIS A 168 13.16 14.12 12.30
N SER A 169 13.76 14.47 11.17
CA SER A 169 13.25 15.41 10.16
C SER A 169 13.00 14.75 8.81
N THR A 170 12.92 13.42 8.77
CA THR A 170 12.77 12.66 7.53
C THR A 170 11.29 12.59 7.15
N PRO A 171 10.91 13.02 5.93
CA PRO A 171 9.57 12.82 5.40
C PRO A 171 9.14 11.36 5.41
N LEU A 172 7.91 11.10 5.83
CA LEU A 172 7.27 9.78 5.73
C LEU A 172 6.15 9.82 4.68
N PHE A 173 6.19 8.85 3.76
CA PHE A 173 5.20 8.68 2.71
C PHE A 173 4.27 7.53 3.09
N ILE A 174 3.00 7.80 3.36
CA ILE A 174 2.05 6.74 3.74
C ILE A 174 1.81 5.85 2.53
N ALA A 175 2.33 4.62 2.52
CA ALA A 175 2.10 3.61 1.49
C ALA A 175 0.77 2.87 1.65
N ASP A 176 0.32 2.67 2.89
CA ASP A 176 -1.00 2.11 3.17
C ASP A 176 -1.53 2.59 4.52
N GLY A 177 -2.82 2.86 4.59
CA GLY A 177 -3.48 3.25 5.83
C GLY A 177 -3.79 4.74 5.96
N HIS A 178 -3.97 5.47 4.85
CA HIS A 178 -4.37 6.89 4.87
C HIS A 178 -5.62 7.14 5.71
N HIS A 179 -6.63 6.26 5.58
CA HIS A 179 -7.87 6.36 6.37
C HIS A 179 -7.58 6.12 7.86
N ARG A 180 -6.64 5.21 8.18
CA ARG A 180 -6.23 4.93 9.56
C ARG A 180 -5.48 6.11 10.16
N TYR A 181 -4.62 6.77 9.37
CA TYR A 181 -3.91 7.98 9.79
C TYR A 181 -4.88 9.13 10.10
N GLU A 182 -5.79 9.43 9.16
CA GLU A 182 -6.80 10.47 9.36
C GLU A 182 -7.74 10.16 10.53
N THR A 183 -8.10 8.89 10.74
CA THR A 183 -8.88 8.47 11.91
C THR A 183 -8.11 8.72 13.20
N ALA A 184 -6.83 8.39 13.25
CA ALA A 184 -5.98 8.64 14.42
C ALA A 184 -5.82 10.14 14.71
N LEU A 185 -5.71 11.00 13.68
CA LEU A 185 -5.73 12.46 13.84
C LEU A 185 -7.06 12.96 14.42
N ASN A 186 -8.19 12.44 13.93
CA ASN A 186 -9.51 12.83 14.45
C ASN A 186 -9.68 12.41 15.90
N TYR A 187 -9.26 11.19 16.24
CA TYR A 187 -9.27 10.69 17.61
C TYR A 187 -8.38 11.54 18.52
N GLN A 188 -7.16 11.87 18.12
CA GLN A 188 -6.26 12.77 18.86
C GLN A 188 -6.93 14.12 19.16
N LYS A 189 -7.57 14.74 18.16
CA LYS A 189 -8.29 16.02 18.31
C LYS A 189 -9.43 15.90 19.32
N LEU A 190 -10.26 14.86 19.19
CA LEU A 190 -11.36 14.58 20.11
C LEU A 190 -10.87 14.42 21.55
N ARG A 191 -9.80 13.65 21.75
CA ARG A 191 -9.20 13.44 23.07
C ARG A 191 -8.64 14.71 23.68
N ARG A 192 -7.95 15.53 22.90
CA ARG A 192 -7.44 16.84 23.35
C ARG A 192 -8.54 17.81 23.76
N GLN A 193 -9.70 17.76 23.11
CA GLN A 193 -10.88 18.54 23.49
C GLN A 193 -11.50 18.02 24.80
N GLN A 194 -11.65 16.71 24.93
CA GLN A 194 -12.25 16.08 26.12
C GLN A 194 -11.39 16.22 27.39
N THR A 195 -10.06 16.17 27.26
CA THR A 195 -9.13 16.22 28.41
C THR A 195 -8.65 17.63 28.77
N GLY A 196 -9.11 18.66 28.04
CA GLY A 196 -8.69 20.06 28.28
C GLY A 196 -7.23 20.35 27.92
N SER A 197 -6.61 19.52 27.06
CA SER A 197 -5.21 19.63 26.61
C SER A 197 -4.17 19.85 27.72
N PRO A 198 -3.81 18.82 28.49
CA PRO A 198 -2.65 18.90 29.38
C PRO A 198 -1.37 19.10 28.55
N ALA A 199 -0.49 19.99 28.98
CA ALA A 199 0.85 20.13 28.39
C ALA A 199 1.58 18.79 28.39
N GLY A 200 2.32 18.50 27.31
CA GLY A 200 3.08 17.25 27.16
C GLY A 200 2.53 16.31 26.08
N GLN A 201 3.21 15.17 25.93
CA GLN A 201 2.88 14.14 24.96
C GLN A 201 2.09 13.01 25.63
N HIS A 202 0.97 12.65 25.04
CA HIS A 202 0.06 11.59 25.50
C HIS A 202 0.11 10.37 24.57
N SER A 203 -0.40 9.23 25.02
CA SER A 203 -0.41 7.99 24.21
C SER A 203 -1.17 8.17 22.88
N TYR A 204 -2.26 8.94 22.88
CA TYR A 204 -3.04 9.27 21.68
C TYR A 204 -2.35 10.26 20.73
N ASP A 205 -1.15 10.76 21.05
CA ASP A 205 -0.35 11.58 20.15
C ASP A 205 0.56 10.76 19.23
N GLY A 206 0.57 9.44 19.39
CA GLY A 206 1.35 8.52 18.58
C GLY A 206 0.48 7.45 17.93
N VAL A 207 0.85 7.04 16.72
CA VAL A 207 0.20 5.96 15.99
C VAL A 207 1.22 4.91 15.58
N LEU A 208 0.84 3.63 15.60
CA LEU A 208 1.72 2.55 15.18
C LEU A 208 1.94 2.63 13.67
N MET A 209 3.21 2.61 13.26
CA MET A 209 3.60 2.52 11.87
C MET A 209 4.60 1.40 11.65
N LEU A 210 4.50 0.73 10.49
CA LEU A 210 5.62 0.00 9.89
C LEU A 210 6.38 1.00 9.02
N LEU A 211 7.66 1.19 9.32
CA LEU A 211 8.57 2.05 8.56
C LEU A 211 9.46 1.17 7.68
N THR A 212 9.44 1.42 6.36
CA THR A 212 10.27 0.71 5.38
C THR A 212 11.06 1.71 4.53
N ALA A 213 12.31 1.39 4.21
CA ALA A 213 13.09 2.20 3.28
C ALA A 213 12.49 2.14 1.86
N LEU A 214 12.45 3.28 1.16
CA LEU A 214 12.04 3.36 -0.25
C LEU A 214 12.97 2.51 -1.15
N GLU A 215 14.21 2.36 -0.71
CA GLU A 215 15.29 1.66 -1.40
C GLU A 215 15.32 0.15 -1.08
N ASP A 216 14.42 -0.36 -0.22
CA ASP A 216 14.39 -1.77 0.13
C ASP A 216 14.07 -2.64 -1.10
N PRO A 217 14.94 -3.59 -1.49
CA PRO A 217 14.72 -4.41 -2.69
C PRO A 217 13.53 -5.37 -2.54
N GLY A 218 13.11 -5.63 -1.31
CA GLY A 218 11.92 -6.38 -0.97
C GLY A 218 10.63 -5.59 -1.13
N LEU A 219 10.68 -4.27 -1.34
CA LEU A 219 9.50 -3.47 -1.65
C LEU A 219 8.95 -3.81 -3.05
N THR A 220 7.67 -4.13 -3.13
CA THR A 220 6.97 -4.35 -4.40
C THR A 220 5.73 -3.48 -4.48
N VAL A 221 5.58 -2.79 -5.62
CA VAL A 221 4.37 -2.06 -5.97
C VAL A 221 3.73 -2.79 -7.14
N LEU A 222 2.47 -3.18 -6.98
CA LEU A 222 1.70 -3.85 -8.01
C LEU A 222 0.80 -2.83 -8.74
N PRO A 223 0.51 -3.06 -10.03
CA PRO A 223 -0.45 -2.25 -10.76
C PRO A 223 -1.85 -2.45 -10.18
N THR A 224 -2.78 -1.58 -10.57
CA THR A 224 -4.20 -1.74 -10.24
C THR A 224 -5.01 -1.68 -11.53
N HIS A 225 -5.16 -2.84 -12.15
CA HIS A 225 -5.91 -3.04 -13.39
C HIS A 225 -7.39 -2.71 -13.18
N ARG A 226 -8.03 -2.24 -14.24
CA ARG A 226 -9.45 -1.84 -14.22
C ARG A 226 -10.25 -2.78 -15.10
N VAL A 227 -11.34 -3.31 -14.56
CA VAL A 227 -12.30 -4.12 -15.31
C VAL A 227 -13.63 -3.37 -15.33
N THR A 228 -14.01 -2.93 -16.52
CA THR A 228 -15.26 -2.20 -16.76
C THR A 228 -16.44 -3.17 -16.71
N THR A 229 -17.57 -2.70 -16.18
CA THR A 229 -18.83 -3.47 -16.08
C THR A 229 -19.90 -2.96 -17.05
N THR A 230 -19.74 -1.75 -17.56
CA THR A 230 -20.59 -1.18 -18.61
C THR A 230 -20.03 -1.53 -19.98
N VAL A 231 -20.91 -1.84 -20.94
CA VAL A 231 -20.51 -2.30 -22.29
C VAL A 231 -19.60 -1.28 -22.95
N LEU A 232 -18.38 -1.70 -23.28
CA LEU A 232 -17.46 -0.89 -24.06
C LEU A 232 -17.80 -0.97 -25.56
N PRO A 233 -17.46 0.06 -26.35
CA PRO A 233 -17.63 0.01 -27.80
C PRO A 233 -16.86 -1.16 -28.43
N ALA A 234 -17.36 -1.65 -29.57
CA ALA A 234 -16.63 -2.61 -30.40
C ALA A 234 -15.27 -2.04 -30.85
N TYR A 235 -14.32 -2.92 -31.16
CA TYR A 235 -12.94 -2.54 -31.45
C TYR A 235 -12.80 -1.44 -32.51
N ASP A 236 -13.51 -1.51 -33.63
CA ASP A 236 -13.41 -0.51 -34.70
C ASP A 236 -13.76 0.90 -34.20
N ARG A 237 -14.72 0.99 -33.27
CA ARG A 237 -15.07 2.24 -32.62
C ARG A 237 -13.99 2.66 -31.62
N VAL A 238 -13.42 1.74 -30.85
CA VAL A 238 -12.27 2.01 -29.97
C VAL A 238 -11.08 2.54 -30.76
N GLN A 239 -10.73 1.91 -31.88
CA GLN A 239 -9.66 2.34 -32.77
C GLN A 239 -9.94 3.74 -33.34
N SER A 240 -11.19 4.03 -33.72
CA SER A 240 -11.58 5.37 -34.18
C SER A 240 -11.44 6.43 -33.08
N LEU A 241 -11.81 6.09 -31.84
CA LEU A 241 -11.76 7.02 -30.69
C LEU A 241 -10.33 7.25 -30.19
N LEU A 242 -9.50 6.21 -30.16
CA LEU A 242 -8.19 6.24 -29.51
C LEU A 242 -7.01 6.29 -30.49
N GLY A 243 -7.21 5.99 -31.77
CA GLY A 243 -6.14 5.87 -32.77
C GLY A 243 -5.42 7.19 -33.10
N THR A 244 -6.02 8.34 -32.80
CA THR A 244 -5.30 9.64 -32.90
C THR A 244 -4.38 9.90 -31.70
N THR A 245 -4.56 9.15 -30.62
CA THR A 245 -3.83 9.31 -29.35
C THR A 245 -2.81 8.21 -29.11
N PHE A 246 -3.13 7.00 -29.55
CA PHE A 246 -2.33 5.80 -29.31
C PHE A 246 -1.94 5.12 -30.62
N ASP A 247 -0.79 4.45 -30.60
CA ASP A 247 -0.46 3.38 -31.54
C ASP A 247 -1.04 2.07 -30.98
N LEU A 248 -1.92 1.43 -31.75
CA LEU A 248 -2.60 0.19 -31.38
C LEU A 248 -1.88 -1.00 -31.99
N GLN A 249 -1.46 -1.95 -31.17
CA GLN A 249 -0.90 -3.22 -31.63
C GLN A 249 -1.81 -4.37 -31.21
N GLU A 250 -2.25 -5.15 -32.19
CA GLU A 250 -3.18 -6.27 -31.99
C GLU A 250 -2.45 -7.59 -31.75
N PHE A 251 -3.06 -8.43 -30.91
CA PHE A 251 -2.62 -9.77 -30.55
C PHE A 251 -3.81 -10.72 -30.70
N PRO A 252 -4.14 -11.14 -31.94
CA PRO A 252 -5.25 -12.05 -32.19
C PRO A 252 -4.95 -13.45 -31.68
N PHE A 253 -6.00 -14.15 -31.24
CA PHE A 253 -5.91 -15.51 -30.77
C PHE A 253 -7.10 -16.37 -31.21
N THR A 254 -6.90 -17.67 -31.15
CA THR A 254 -7.94 -18.69 -31.13
C THR A 254 -7.96 -19.30 -29.73
N GLU A 255 -8.93 -20.14 -29.42
CA GLU A 255 -8.95 -20.88 -28.16
C GLU A 255 -7.63 -21.66 -27.92
N ALA A 256 -7.11 -22.31 -28.97
CA ALA A 256 -5.86 -23.07 -28.89
C ALA A 256 -4.60 -22.21 -28.66
N THR A 257 -4.60 -20.93 -29.09
CA THR A 257 -3.43 -20.05 -29.01
C THR A 257 -3.52 -19.01 -27.90
N GLN A 258 -4.67 -18.90 -27.23
CA GLN A 258 -4.97 -17.82 -26.27
C GLN A 258 -3.91 -17.69 -25.18
N THR A 259 -3.50 -18.79 -24.55
CA THR A 259 -2.51 -18.77 -23.46
C THR A 259 -1.16 -18.21 -23.91
N ALA A 260 -0.65 -18.67 -25.06
CA ALA A 260 0.62 -18.20 -25.60
C ALA A 260 0.53 -16.74 -26.07
N THR A 261 -0.57 -16.35 -26.72
CA THR A 261 -0.80 -14.97 -27.16
C THR A 261 -0.92 -14.02 -25.97
N ARG A 262 -1.61 -14.43 -24.90
CA ARG A 262 -1.74 -13.66 -23.66
C ARG A 262 -0.38 -13.38 -23.02
N ALA A 263 0.50 -14.38 -22.94
CA ALA A 263 1.85 -14.20 -22.43
C ALA A 263 2.65 -13.19 -23.26
N LYS A 264 2.58 -13.29 -24.59
CA LYS A 264 3.24 -12.33 -25.52
C LYS A 264 2.69 -10.90 -25.37
N PHE A 265 1.37 -10.77 -25.23
CA PHE A 265 0.70 -9.49 -25.04
C PHE A 265 1.13 -8.80 -23.74
N ILE A 266 1.12 -9.53 -22.62
CA ILE A 266 1.53 -9.00 -21.32
C ILE A 266 3.03 -8.63 -21.35
N GLU A 267 3.87 -9.46 -21.94
CA GLU A 267 5.31 -9.18 -22.05
C GLU A 267 5.59 -7.94 -22.92
N ALA A 268 4.89 -7.80 -24.05
CA ALA A 268 4.99 -6.62 -24.90
C ALA A 268 4.60 -5.34 -24.14
N MET A 269 3.51 -5.38 -23.37
CA MET A 269 3.08 -4.25 -22.53
C MET A 269 4.15 -3.86 -21.49
N ARG A 270 4.74 -4.86 -20.82
CA ARG A 270 5.77 -4.63 -19.78
C ARG A 270 7.08 -4.12 -20.35
N THR A 271 7.52 -4.67 -21.48
CA THR A 271 8.77 -4.27 -22.13
C THR A 271 8.66 -2.87 -22.74
N ASN A 272 7.58 -2.58 -23.48
CA ASN A 272 7.38 -1.26 -24.07
C ASN A 272 7.06 -0.19 -23.00
N GLY A 273 6.38 -0.59 -21.93
CA GLY A 273 6.09 0.23 -20.75
C GLY A 273 7.30 0.81 -20.02
N ARG A 274 8.52 0.32 -20.32
CA ARG A 274 9.76 0.85 -19.72
C ARG A 274 10.13 2.22 -20.27
N THR A 275 9.72 2.54 -21.49
CA THR A 275 10.14 3.76 -22.21
C THR A 275 8.98 4.71 -22.51
N VAL A 276 7.76 4.19 -22.65
CA VAL A 276 6.57 4.96 -22.99
C VAL A 276 5.37 4.44 -22.21
N SER A 277 4.36 5.27 -21.97
CA SER A 277 3.10 4.80 -21.37
C SER A 277 2.39 3.83 -22.31
N VAL A 278 2.20 2.60 -21.84
CA VAL A 278 1.51 1.53 -22.57
C VAL A 278 0.42 0.94 -21.69
N PHE A 279 -0.78 0.81 -22.26
CA PHE A 279 -1.92 0.17 -21.60
C PHE A 279 -2.32 -1.09 -22.34
N GLY A 280 -2.81 -2.10 -21.63
CA GLY A 280 -3.43 -3.27 -22.25
C GLY A 280 -4.95 -3.11 -22.33
N LEU A 281 -5.56 -3.62 -23.39
CA LEU A 281 -7.01 -3.65 -23.60
C LEU A 281 -7.45 -5.06 -24.00
N ALA A 282 -8.51 -5.54 -23.37
CA ALA A 282 -9.28 -6.71 -23.80
C ALA A 282 -10.77 -6.39 -23.77
N LEU A 283 -11.53 -6.85 -24.75
CA LEU A 283 -12.97 -6.64 -24.87
C LEU A 283 -13.71 -7.97 -24.78
N LYS A 284 -14.88 -7.96 -24.12
CA LYS A 284 -15.73 -9.15 -24.03
C LYS A 284 -16.18 -9.58 -25.42
N GLY A 285 -15.97 -10.85 -25.74
CA GLY A 285 -16.36 -11.44 -27.03
C GLY A 285 -15.42 -11.11 -28.19
N ASP A 286 -14.30 -10.41 -27.95
CA ASP A 286 -13.26 -10.19 -28.96
C ASP A 286 -12.08 -11.13 -28.72
N SER A 287 -11.69 -11.90 -29.74
CA SER A 287 -10.56 -12.84 -29.69
C SER A 287 -9.23 -12.14 -29.96
N ARG A 288 -9.04 -10.94 -29.41
CA ARG A 288 -7.86 -10.10 -29.58
C ARG A 288 -7.53 -9.37 -28.28
N TYR A 289 -6.24 -9.31 -27.95
CA TYR A 289 -5.72 -8.33 -27.01
C TYR A 289 -5.08 -7.17 -27.77
N VAL A 290 -5.05 -5.99 -27.16
CA VAL A 290 -4.53 -4.78 -27.81
C VAL A 290 -3.65 -4.03 -26.84
N THR A 291 -2.45 -3.62 -27.25
CA THR A 291 -1.68 -2.61 -26.51
C THR A 291 -1.94 -1.22 -27.07
N LEU A 292 -2.04 -0.24 -26.19
CA LEU A 292 -2.25 1.18 -26.49
C LEU A 292 -0.99 1.94 -26.09
N SER A 293 -0.11 2.24 -27.05
CA SER A 293 1.15 2.96 -26.81
C SER A 293 0.97 4.46 -27.05
N LEU A 294 1.29 5.30 -26.06
CA LEU A 294 1.05 6.74 -26.16
C LEU A 294 1.96 7.41 -27.22
N LYS A 295 1.34 8.02 -28.23
CA LYS A 295 2.04 8.69 -29.33
C LYS A 295 2.89 9.85 -28.81
N PRO A 296 4.09 10.11 -29.38
CA PRO A 296 4.98 11.19 -28.95
C PRO A 296 4.29 12.56 -28.83
N ALA A 297 3.44 12.92 -29.81
CA ALA A 297 2.71 14.19 -29.84
C ALA A 297 1.65 14.35 -28.73
N ARG A 298 1.31 13.27 -28.01
CA ARG A 298 0.34 13.27 -26.91
C ARG A 298 0.97 13.04 -25.54
N ARG A 299 2.30 12.90 -25.47
CA ARG A 299 3.01 12.73 -24.20
C ARG A 299 2.98 14.04 -23.40
N PRO A 300 2.83 13.98 -22.07
CA PRO A 300 2.96 15.16 -21.24
C PRO A 300 4.31 15.85 -21.47
N PRO A 301 4.35 17.20 -21.52
CA PRO A 301 5.61 17.92 -21.66
C PRO A 301 6.52 17.69 -20.45
N THR A 302 7.82 17.92 -20.61
CA THR A 302 8.80 17.76 -19.53
C THR A 302 8.47 18.61 -18.30
N GLN A 303 7.81 19.77 -18.48
CA GLN A 303 7.38 20.66 -17.40
C GLN A 303 6.07 20.25 -16.72
N ALA A 304 5.37 19.22 -17.23
CA ALA A 304 4.16 18.72 -16.59
C ALA A 304 4.46 18.19 -15.19
N SER A 305 3.47 18.30 -14.30
CA SER A 305 3.62 17.83 -12.93
C SER A 305 3.85 16.31 -12.86
N PRO A 306 4.49 15.81 -11.79
CA PRO A 306 4.69 14.37 -11.61
C PRO A 306 3.39 13.58 -11.75
N ARG A 307 2.28 14.06 -11.17
CA ARG A 307 0.97 13.40 -11.29
C ARG A 307 0.49 13.30 -12.73
N ALA A 308 0.67 14.34 -13.54
CA ALA A 308 0.22 14.37 -14.93
C ALA A 308 0.98 13.39 -15.84
N LYS A 309 2.19 12.97 -15.42
CA LYS A 309 3.03 12.00 -16.15
C LYS A 309 2.73 10.55 -15.79
N LEU A 310 1.99 10.28 -14.73
CA LEU A 310 1.72 8.92 -14.29
C LEU A 310 0.85 8.15 -15.29
N ASP A 311 1.20 6.89 -15.54
CA ASP A 311 0.40 5.96 -16.34
C ASP A 311 -1.05 5.86 -15.84
N VAL A 312 -1.27 5.86 -14.53
CA VAL A 312 -2.62 5.83 -13.96
C VAL A 312 -3.43 7.09 -14.27
N SER A 313 -2.80 8.27 -14.26
CA SER A 313 -3.44 9.53 -14.61
C SER A 313 -3.74 9.60 -16.09
N LEU A 314 -2.80 9.16 -16.92
CA LEU A 314 -2.95 9.10 -18.38
C LEU A 314 -4.03 8.10 -18.79
N LEU A 315 -4.09 6.92 -18.18
CA LEU A 315 -5.17 5.96 -18.43
C LEU A 315 -6.52 6.56 -18.06
N GLN A 316 -6.62 7.22 -16.90
CA GLN A 316 -7.86 7.85 -16.46
C GLN A 316 -8.32 8.94 -17.44
N GLN A 317 -7.41 9.82 -17.86
CA GLN A 317 -7.73 10.99 -18.68
C GLN A 317 -7.96 10.65 -20.15
N LEU A 318 -7.18 9.72 -20.71
CA LEU A 318 -7.15 9.49 -22.16
C LEU A 318 -7.97 8.27 -22.58
N VAL A 319 -8.12 7.27 -21.71
CA VAL A 319 -8.81 6.01 -22.04
C VAL A 319 -10.12 5.91 -21.28
N VAL A 320 -10.10 5.98 -19.95
CA VAL A 320 -11.33 5.83 -19.14
C VAL A 320 -12.32 6.96 -19.44
N ALA A 321 -11.89 8.23 -19.47
CA ALA A 321 -12.79 9.33 -19.79
C ALA A 321 -13.39 9.25 -21.22
N THR A 322 -12.70 8.57 -22.14
CA THR A 322 -13.16 8.39 -23.52
C THR A 322 -14.12 7.21 -23.67
N LEU A 323 -13.84 6.10 -22.99
CA LEU A 323 -14.60 4.84 -23.10
C LEU A 323 -15.71 4.71 -22.06
N CYS A 324 -15.60 5.40 -20.93
CA CYS A 324 -16.54 5.43 -19.81
C CYS A 324 -16.79 6.90 -19.40
N PRO A 325 -17.48 7.70 -20.25
CA PRO A 325 -17.56 9.14 -20.06
C PRO A 325 -18.38 9.58 -18.83
N THR A 326 -19.26 8.74 -18.31
CA THR A 326 -20.12 9.09 -17.18
C THR A 326 -19.51 8.71 -15.83
N GLN A 327 -19.89 9.45 -14.78
CA GLN A 327 -19.45 9.12 -13.42
C GLN A 327 -19.93 7.73 -12.98
N GLN A 328 -21.17 7.35 -13.33
CA GLN A 328 -21.74 6.05 -12.98
C GLN A 328 -20.93 4.89 -13.57
N GLU A 329 -20.51 4.99 -14.83
CA GLU A 329 -19.65 3.99 -15.47
C GLU A 329 -18.29 3.86 -14.78
N GLN A 330 -17.70 4.99 -14.38
CA GLN A 330 -16.40 5.01 -13.71
C GLN A 330 -16.46 4.46 -12.28
N GLU A 331 -17.55 4.73 -11.55
CA GLU A 331 -17.77 4.19 -10.21
C GLU A 331 -18.07 2.68 -10.21
N ALA A 332 -18.58 2.15 -11.32
CA ALA A 332 -18.87 0.72 -11.50
C ALA A 332 -17.64 -0.11 -11.91
N ILE A 333 -16.47 0.51 -12.10
CA ILE A 333 -15.21 -0.18 -12.44
C ILE A 333 -14.76 -1.06 -11.28
N LEU A 334 -14.46 -2.33 -11.59
CA LEU A 334 -13.83 -3.27 -10.68
C LEU A 334 -12.30 -3.15 -10.80
N TYR A 335 -11.60 -3.53 -9.74
CA TYR A 335 -10.14 -3.41 -9.67
C TYR A 335 -9.49 -4.73 -9.25
N THR A 336 -8.38 -5.08 -9.88
CA THR A 336 -7.51 -6.16 -9.45
C THR A 336 -6.04 -5.80 -9.66
N LYS A 337 -5.17 -6.45 -8.90
CA LYS A 337 -3.71 -6.33 -8.98
C LYS A 337 -3.06 -7.38 -9.88
N ASP A 338 -3.85 -8.31 -10.40
CA ASP A 338 -3.39 -9.44 -11.22
C ASP A 338 -3.93 -9.27 -12.65
N ASP A 339 -3.02 -9.19 -13.63
CA ASP A 339 -3.40 -9.01 -15.04
C ASP A 339 -4.09 -10.24 -15.61
N HIS A 340 -3.76 -11.43 -15.10
CA HIS A 340 -4.47 -12.63 -15.48
C HIS A 340 -5.91 -12.59 -14.93
N GLU A 341 -6.10 -12.28 -13.66
CA GLU A 341 -7.46 -12.15 -13.10
C GLU A 341 -8.32 -11.13 -13.87
N ALA A 342 -7.75 -9.98 -14.23
CA ALA A 342 -8.47 -8.95 -14.98
C ALA A 342 -8.99 -9.45 -16.33
N LEU A 343 -8.14 -10.17 -17.08
CA LEU A 343 -8.51 -10.74 -18.39
C LEU A 343 -9.51 -11.89 -18.24
N ASP A 344 -9.37 -12.71 -17.21
CA ASP A 344 -10.29 -13.80 -16.91
C ASP A 344 -11.69 -13.29 -16.55
N TRP A 345 -11.79 -12.18 -15.81
CA TRP A 345 -13.08 -11.55 -15.49
C TRP A 345 -13.82 -11.10 -16.75
N VAL A 346 -13.11 -10.63 -17.77
CA VAL A 346 -13.73 -10.28 -19.07
C VAL A 346 -14.16 -11.53 -19.83
N ALA A 347 -13.29 -12.54 -19.89
CA ALA A 347 -13.59 -13.81 -20.58
C ALA A 347 -14.80 -14.54 -19.98
N LYS A 348 -14.95 -14.49 -18.65
CA LYS A 348 -16.07 -15.09 -17.90
C LYS A 348 -17.32 -14.20 -17.86
N GLY A 349 -17.24 -12.98 -18.39
CA GLY A 349 -18.36 -12.05 -18.43
C GLY A 349 -18.67 -11.30 -17.14
N THR A 350 -17.80 -11.38 -16.11
CA THR A 350 -17.84 -10.53 -14.91
C THR A 350 -17.67 -9.05 -15.29
N GLY A 351 -16.89 -8.78 -16.33
CA GLY A 351 -16.74 -7.45 -16.94
C GLY A 351 -16.89 -7.46 -18.46
N THR A 352 -16.92 -6.27 -19.03
CA THR A 352 -17.09 -6.01 -20.47
C THR A 352 -15.79 -5.63 -21.16
N GLY A 353 -14.81 -5.14 -20.40
CA GLY A 353 -13.44 -4.91 -20.88
C GLY A 353 -12.43 -4.68 -19.76
N ALA A 354 -11.18 -5.07 -20.02
CA ALA A 354 -10.07 -4.96 -19.08
C ALA A 354 -9.06 -3.93 -19.59
N LEU A 355 -8.63 -3.04 -18.71
CA LEU A 355 -7.58 -2.06 -18.92
C LEU A 355 -6.39 -2.40 -18.01
N LEU A 356 -5.30 -2.89 -18.61
CA LEU A 356 -4.08 -3.25 -17.92
C LEU A 356 -3.10 -2.07 -17.86
N LEU A 357 -2.27 -2.07 -16.83
CA LEU A 357 -1.30 -1.01 -16.51
C LEU A 357 0.02 -1.65 -16.13
N ASN A 358 1.11 -0.91 -16.35
CA ASN A 358 2.36 -1.18 -15.67
C ASN A 358 2.32 -0.66 -14.22
N ALA A 359 3.12 -1.29 -13.35
CA ALA A 359 3.21 -0.87 -11.95
C ALA A 359 3.77 0.56 -11.85
N THR A 360 3.18 1.37 -10.97
CA THR A 360 3.75 2.68 -10.62
C THR A 360 5.07 2.48 -9.90
N LYS A 361 6.11 3.23 -10.25
CA LYS A 361 7.41 3.15 -9.58
C LYS A 361 7.35 3.87 -8.24
N VAL A 362 8.09 3.37 -7.26
CA VAL A 362 8.23 4.01 -5.93
C VAL A 362 8.71 5.46 -6.05
N SER A 363 9.64 5.72 -6.98
CA SER A 363 10.12 7.07 -7.31
C SER A 363 9.01 8.01 -7.78
N ASP A 364 8.03 7.50 -8.52
CA ASP A 364 6.92 8.31 -9.02
C ASP A 364 5.96 8.67 -7.88
N VAL A 365 5.72 7.74 -6.95
CA VAL A 365 4.94 7.99 -5.73
C VAL A 365 5.60 9.09 -4.89
N GLN A 366 6.92 8.98 -4.69
CA GLN A 366 7.70 9.99 -3.97
C GLN A 366 7.61 11.35 -4.67
N ALA A 367 7.83 11.42 -5.98
CA ALA A 367 7.80 12.67 -6.74
C ALA A 367 6.44 13.37 -6.70
N VAL A 368 5.34 12.61 -6.77
CA VAL A 368 3.97 13.16 -6.65
C VAL A 368 3.73 13.71 -5.25
N ALA A 369 4.08 12.93 -4.23
CA ALA A 369 3.86 13.30 -2.85
C ALA A 369 4.69 14.53 -2.44
N THR A 370 5.97 14.61 -2.82
CA THR A 370 6.83 15.77 -2.52
C THR A 370 6.41 17.02 -3.29
N ALA A 371 5.75 16.88 -4.44
CA ALA A 371 5.14 18.00 -5.16
C ALA A 371 3.83 18.50 -4.51
N GLY A 372 3.39 17.90 -3.38
CA GLY A 372 2.13 18.23 -2.71
C GLY A 372 0.90 17.73 -3.49
N GLU A 373 1.09 16.90 -4.50
CA GLU A 373 0.03 16.34 -5.31
C GLU A 373 -0.46 15.01 -4.73
N ARG A 374 -1.66 14.59 -5.14
CA ARG A 374 -2.22 13.27 -4.79
C ARG A 374 -2.52 12.48 -6.04
N MET A 375 -2.21 11.19 -6.01
CA MET A 375 -2.53 10.27 -7.10
C MET A 375 -4.05 10.04 -7.18
N PRO A 376 -4.58 9.64 -8.35
CA PRO A 376 -5.94 9.12 -8.46
C PRO A 376 -6.21 7.98 -7.48
N HIS A 377 -7.48 7.73 -7.16
CA HIS A 377 -7.83 6.58 -6.31
C HIS A 377 -7.46 5.26 -6.99
N LYS A 378 -7.02 4.26 -6.21
CA LYS A 378 -6.54 2.96 -6.66
C LYS A 378 -5.38 3.07 -7.66
N SER A 379 -4.37 3.88 -7.32
CA SER A 379 -3.20 4.06 -8.19
C SER A 379 -2.07 3.08 -7.92
N THR A 380 -1.91 2.64 -6.68
CA THR A 380 -0.81 1.77 -6.27
C THR A 380 -1.31 0.67 -5.35
N TYR A 381 -0.62 -0.45 -5.39
CA TYR A 381 -0.82 -1.53 -4.42
C TYR A 381 0.53 -1.99 -3.88
N PHE A 382 0.93 -1.41 -2.75
CA PHE A 382 2.13 -1.86 -2.03
C PHE A 382 1.93 -3.27 -1.46
N PHE A 383 2.95 -4.12 -1.62
CA PHE A 383 2.91 -5.54 -1.28
C PHE A 383 4.25 -6.05 -0.71
N PRO A 384 4.25 -6.99 0.25
CA PRO A 384 3.10 -7.55 0.97
C PRO A 384 2.49 -6.55 1.96
N LYS A 385 1.22 -6.74 2.32
CA LYS A 385 0.59 -5.89 3.34
C LYS A 385 1.06 -6.32 4.74
N PRO A 386 1.36 -5.38 5.65
CA PRO A 386 1.72 -5.74 7.02
C PRO A 386 0.53 -6.37 7.74
N LEU A 387 0.81 -7.37 8.57
CA LEU A 387 -0.21 -8.03 9.37
C LEU A 387 -0.78 -7.09 10.44
N THR A 388 -2.05 -7.32 10.75
CA THR A 388 -2.72 -6.70 11.90
C THR A 388 -2.46 -7.53 13.16
N GLY A 389 -2.38 -6.88 14.32
CA GLY A 389 -2.33 -7.54 15.61
C GLY A 389 -0.93 -7.94 16.06
N LEU A 390 0.03 -8.20 15.16
CA LEU A 390 1.38 -8.65 15.52
C LEU A 390 2.04 -7.75 16.59
N VAL A 391 1.84 -6.44 16.43
CA VAL A 391 2.18 -5.40 17.38
C VAL A 391 0.97 -4.47 17.48
N VAL A 392 0.61 -4.04 18.71
CA VAL A 392 -0.50 -3.13 18.95
C VAL A 392 -0.04 -1.93 19.79
N ASN A 393 -0.62 -0.75 19.53
CA ASN A 393 -0.34 0.48 20.25
C ASN A 393 -1.57 0.90 21.04
N VAL A 394 -1.48 0.84 22.37
CA VAL A 394 -2.52 1.33 23.28
C VAL A 394 -2.44 2.85 23.33
N MET A 395 -3.54 3.51 22.94
CA MET A 395 -3.62 4.96 22.76
C MET A 395 -4.20 5.70 23.96
N GLU A 396 -4.71 4.98 24.96
CA GLU A 396 -5.04 5.45 26.31
C GLU A 396 -4.78 4.32 27.31
#